data_AF-A0A2I1WJA9-F1
#
_entry.id   AF-A0A2I1WJA9-F1
#
_cell.length_a   1.000
_cell.length_b   1.000
_cell.length_c   1.000
_cell.angle_alpha   90.00
_cell.angle_beta   90.00
_cell.angle_gamma   90.00
#
_symmetry.space_group_name_H-M   'P 1'
#
loop_
_entity.id
_entity.type
_entity.pdbx_description
1 polymer ?
#
loop_
_entity_poly.entity_id
_entity_poly.type
_entity_poly.pdbx_seq_one_letter_code
_entity_poly.pdbx_strand_id
1 'polypeptide(L)' 'MDYEEKILEREQDAREEGLIKGREEGKEEGLKRGVKILVSSLKRAGNTKQEIMHLLEQNYGSDFTDEQLENFLKES' A
#
# COMPACT_ATOMS: atom_id res chain seq x y z
N MET A 1 19.57 35.17 -11.48
CA MET A 1 18.44 34.23 -11.52
C MET A 1 17.20 35.04 -11.86
N ASP A 2 16.74 34.89 -13.10
CA ASP A 2 15.59 35.61 -13.64
C ASP A 2 14.29 35.11 -12.98
N TYR A 3 13.24 35.92 -12.95
CA TYR A 3 11.95 35.52 -12.35
C TYR A 3 11.34 34.32 -13.09
N GLU A 4 11.53 34.24 -14.40
CA GLU A 4 11.05 33.12 -15.23
C GLU A 4 11.76 31.81 -14.88
N GLU A 5 13.07 31.86 -14.62
CA GLU A 5 13.88 30.70 -14.22
C GLU A 5 13.38 30.10 -12.91
N LYS A 6 13.06 30.94 -11.92
CA LYS A 6 12.50 30.49 -10.62
C LYS A 6 11.11 29.89 -10.73
N ILE A 7 10.30 30.33 -11.69
CA ILE A 7 8.97 29.73 -11.93
C ILE A 7 9.16 28.35 -12.55
N LEU A 8 10.04 28.24 -13.53
CA LEU A 8 10.34 26.96 -14.20
C LEU A 8 10.88 25.90 -13.24
N GLU A 9 11.78 26.28 -12.33
CA GLU A 9 12.30 25.38 -11.28
C GLU A 9 11.17 24.86 -10.38
N ARG A 10 10.28 25.75 -9.90
CA ARG A 10 9.14 25.37 -9.05
C ARG A 10 8.15 24.45 -9.75
N GLU A 11 7.90 24.65 -11.04
CA GLU A 11 7.03 23.76 -11.82
C GLU A 11 7.64 22.36 -12.00
N GLN A 12 8.96 22.28 -12.16
CA GLN A 12 9.67 21.00 -12.23
C GLN A 12 9.62 20.26 -10.89
N ASP A 13 9.90 20.95 -9.79
CA ASP A 13 9.83 20.39 -8.44
C ASP A 13 8.43 19.84 -8.15
N ALA A 14 7.38 20.64 -8.41
CA ALA A 14 5.99 20.23 -8.19
C ALA A 14 5.61 19.00 -9.05
N ARG A 15 6.14 18.90 -10.28
CA ARG A 15 5.91 17.75 -11.14
C ARG A 15 6.60 16.51 -10.63
N GLU A 16 7.84 16.62 -10.15
CA GLU A 16 8.59 15.50 -9.58
C GLU A 16 7.93 14.99 -8.30
N GLU A 17 7.54 15.89 -7.40
CA GLU A 17 6.78 15.56 -6.20
C GLU A 17 5.47 14.83 -6.53
N GLY A 18 4.73 15.33 -7.52
CA GLY A 18 3.49 14.69 -7.98
C GLY A 18 3.71 13.27 -8.51
N LEU A 19 4.80 13.03 -9.24
CA LEU A 19 5.15 11.70 -9.75
C LEU A 19 5.57 10.74 -8.63
N ILE A 20 6.35 11.22 -7.67
CA ILE A 20 6.78 10.43 -6.50
C ILE A 20 5.55 10.02 -5.69
N LYS A 21 4.71 10.99 -5.34
CA LYS A 21 3.50 10.75 -4.55
C LYS A 21 2.55 9.79 -5.25
N GLY A 22 2.28 9.99 -6.54
CA GLY A 22 1.42 9.07 -7.30
C GLY A 22 1.97 7.65 -7.37
N ARG A 23 3.30 7.48 -7.42
CA ARG A 23 3.94 6.16 -7.39
C ARG A 23 3.83 5.51 -6.02
N GLU A 24 3.98 6.27 -4.94
CA GLU A 24 3.82 5.77 -3.58
C GLU A 24 2.39 5.34 -3.29
N GLU A 25 1.40 6.19 -3.62
CA GLU A 25 -0.03 5.89 -3.48
C GLU A 25 -0.40 4.63 -4.29
N GLY A 26 0.05 4.53 -5.54
CA GLY A 26 -0.23 3.36 -6.38
C GLY A 26 0.38 2.05 -5.84
N LYS A 27 1.57 2.13 -5.23
CA LYS A 27 2.18 0.96 -4.55
C LYS A 27 1.37 0.56 -3.32
N GLU A 28 0.96 1.52 -2.50
CA GLU A 28 0.17 1.27 -1.29
C GLU A 28 -1.20 0.64 -1.63
N GLU A 29 -1.93 1.21 -2.59
CA GLU A 29 -3.21 0.67 -3.04
C GLU A 29 -3.07 -0.73 -3.67
N GLY A 30 -2.04 -0.93 -4.49
CA GLY A 30 -1.71 -2.21 -5.10
C GLY A 30 -1.43 -3.29 -4.05
N LEU A 31 -0.64 -2.96 -3.03
CA LEU A 31 -0.32 -3.87 -1.94
C LEU A 31 -1.58 -4.23 -1.13
N LYS A 32 -2.38 -3.23 -0.71
CA LYS A 32 -3.64 -3.47 0.01
C LYS A 32 -4.58 -4.38 -0.77
N ARG A 33 -4.73 -4.15 -2.09
CA ARG A 33 -5.57 -5.00 -2.95
C ARG A 33 -5.02 -6.41 -3.07
N GLY A 34 -3.70 -6.56 -3.21
CA GLY A 34 -3.03 -7.86 -3.25
C GLY A 34 -3.28 -8.68 -1.99
N VAL A 35 -3.13 -8.06 -0.80
CA VAL A 35 -3.39 -8.71 0.49
C VAL A 35 -4.85 -9.16 0.61
N LYS A 36 -5.82 -8.34 0.21
CA LYS A 36 -7.25 -8.74 0.19
C LYS A 36 -7.50 -9.98 -0.67
N ILE A 37 -6.93 -10.00 -1.88
CA ILE A 37 -7.05 -11.15 -2.79
C ILE A 37 -6.42 -12.42 -2.18
N LEU A 38 -5.25 -12.27 -1.55
CA LEU A 38 -4.58 -13.36 -0.85
C LEU A 38 -5.45 -13.92 0.28
N VAL A 39 -5.97 -13.06 1.16
CA VAL A 39 -6.84 -13.47 2.28
C VAL A 39 -8.08 -14.21 1.77
N SER A 40 -8.81 -13.66 0.80
CA SER A 40 -9.98 -14.35 0.22
C SER A 40 -9.61 -15.71 -0.39
N SER A 41 -8.43 -15.83 -1.00
CA SER A 41 -7.97 -17.08 -1.60
C SER A 41 -7.62 -18.13 -0.54
N LEU A 42 -6.95 -17.73 0.54
CA LEU A 42 -6.62 -18.62 1.66
C LEU A 42 -7.87 -19.08 2.40
N LYS A 43 -8.87 -18.19 2.58
CA LYS A 43 -10.19 -18.56 3.12
C LYS A 43 -10.89 -19.60 2.24
N ARG A 44 -10.91 -19.40 0.92
CA ARG A 44 -11.48 -20.38 -0.02
C ARG A 44 -10.74 -21.72 0.00
N ALA A 45 -9.44 -21.71 0.28
CA ALA A 45 -8.63 -22.92 0.44
C ALA A 45 -8.84 -23.61 1.81
N GLY A 46 -9.63 -23.04 2.72
CA GLY A 46 -9.97 -23.64 4.01
C GLY A 46 -9.00 -23.32 5.15
N ASN A 47 -8.10 -22.34 4.98
CA ASN A 47 -7.21 -21.90 6.06
C ASN A 47 -8.01 -21.22 7.17
N THR A 48 -7.60 -21.45 8.41
CA THR A 48 -8.18 -20.80 9.59
C THR A 48 -7.78 -19.33 9.68
N LYS A 49 -8.56 -18.54 10.41
CA LYS A 49 -8.25 -17.12 10.63
C LYS A 49 -6.87 -16.94 11.28
N GLN A 50 -6.50 -17.83 12.20
CA GLN A 50 -5.23 -17.81 12.91
C GLN A 50 -4.04 -18.09 11.99
N GLU A 51 -4.15 -19.08 11.10
CA GLU A 51 -3.10 -19.37 10.10
C GLU A 51 -2.90 -18.20 9.14
N ILE A 52 -4.00 -17.59 8.68
CA ILE A 52 -3.92 -16.43 7.79
C ILE A 52 -3.32 -15.23 8.53
N MET A 53 -3.75 -14.96 9.78
CA MET A 53 -3.19 -13.87 10.58
C MET A 53 -1.68 -14.03 10.78
N HIS A 54 -1.23 -15.22 11.16
CA HIS A 54 0.19 -15.50 11.33
C HIS A 54 1.00 -15.25 10.04
N LEU A 55 0.47 -15.67 8.89
CA LEU A 55 1.09 -15.40 7.60
C LEU A 55 1.14 -13.90 7.30
N LEU A 56 0.08 -13.16 7.61
CA LEU A 56 0.01 -11.72 7.38
C LEU A 56 1.03 -10.97 8.25
N GLU A 57 1.14 -11.29 9.53
CA GLU A 57 2.12 -10.72 10.45
C GLU A 57 3.56 -10.98 9.96
N GLN A 58 3.85 -12.21 9.54
CA GLN A 58 5.18 -12.58 9.06
C GLN A 58 5.61 -11.88 7.77
N ASN A 59 4.68 -11.68 6.84
CA ASN A 59 5.02 -11.21 5.49
C ASN A 59 4.71 -9.73 5.25
N TYR A 60 3.85 -9.13 6.08
CA TYR A 60 3.36 -7.78 5.88
C TYR A 60 3.30 -6.93 7.16
N GLY A 61 3.79 -7.43 8.30
CA GLY A 61 3.85 -6.68 9.56
C GLY A 61 4.78 -5.46 9.52
N SER A 62 5.66 -5.36 8.53
CA SER A 62 6.46 -4.15 8.25
C SER A 62 5.68 -3.08 7.50
N ASP A 63 4.64 -3.46 6.75
CA ASP A 63 3.87 -2.60 5.85
C ASP A 63 2.53 -2.19 6.45
N PHE A 64 1.98 -2.99 7.37
CA PHE A 64 0.68 -2.78 7.99
C PHE A 64 0.74 -2.99 9.50
N THR A 65 -0.10 -2.25 10.22
CA THR A 65 -0.33 -2.47 11.65
C THR A 65 -1.17 -3.72 11.89
N ASP A 66 -1.07 -4.29 13.10
CA ASP A 66 -1.91 -5.43 13.50
C ASP A 66 -3.41 -5.17 13.27
N GLU A 67 -3.88 -3.95 13.53
CA GLU A 67 -5.26 -3.54 13.28
C GLU A 67 -5.62 -3.58 11.79
N GLN A 68 -4.73 -3.12 10.91
CA GLN A 68 -4.93 -3.18 9.46
C GLN A 68 -4.94 -4.63 8.97
N LEU A 69 -4.05 -5.48 9.50
CA LEU A 69 -4.03 -6.90 9.20
C LEU A 69 -5.32 -7.60 9.62
N GLU A 70 -5.84 -7.29 10.81
CA GLU A 70 -7.15 -7.78 11.25
C GLU A 70 -8.28 -7.32 10.34
N ASN A 71 -8.24 -6.09 9.85
CA ASN A 71 -9.28 -5.55 8.99
C ASN A 71 -9.33 -6.28 7.64
N PHE A 72 -8.18 -6.67 7.07
CA PHE A 72 -8.17 -7.55 5.88
C PHE A 72 -8.88 -8.87 6.11
N LEU A 73 -8.76 -9.45 7.32
CA LEU A 73 -9.46 -10.67 7.69
C LEU A 73 -10.98 -10.49 7.86
N LYS A 74 -11.44 -9.28 8.20
CA LYS A 74 -12.88 -8.97 8.39
C LYS A 74 -13.58 -8.67 7.07
N GLU A 75 -12.90 -7.98 6.15
CA GLU A 75 -13.47 -7.49 4.88
C GLU A 75 -13.52 -8.54 3.75
N SER A 76 -12.80 -9.66 3.90
CA SER A 76 -12.60 -10.69 2.86
C SER A 76 -13.49 -11.91 3.02
#